data_AF-A0A101JV08-F1
#
_entry.id   AF-A0A101JV08-F1
#
_cell.length_a   1.000
_cell.length_b   1.000
_cell.length_c   1.000
_cell.angle_alpha   90.00
_cell.angle_beta   90.00
_cell.angle_gamma   90.00
#
_symmetry.space_group_name_H-M   'P 1'
#
loop_
_entity.id
_entity.type
_entity.pdbx_description
1 polymer ?
#
loop_
_entity_poly.entity_id
_entity_poly.type
_entity_poly.pdbx_seq_one_letter_code
_entity_poly.pdbx_strand_id
1 'polypeptide(L)'
;MSQVLYGERSRNPFARTVELTGDGLRRGGRTTPLAELNLGAMAEAFLRGRWLGGGGTERPLERLPQDAGTVPVTRVTGTSTPLKVRRGAEFARALGELAVRECGGPVAVATLAERARAEDVPLWIARRYAPGPAGPVAVAVDRHLVRVDVWGPHAPAVRLRAPHGYLGDASSPGAGLVLTVGDQYARLSLRRTLRKSKRSVEIQLPGREWTLRRADATSSWLLRDGGRVALLARPPRRPDLAPGTVLAPLPAVRHESPDPLDAVMAHAVAASFGLGDTTGSARFRARPRPGDDGDATWELPWFSNLGIGGEDNDSGAADGWGGDGGDGGDGGGGDGGGDGGGGGD
;
A
#
# COMPACT_ATOMS: atom_id res chain seq x y z
N MET A 1 2.91 -16.46 -30.55
CA MET A 1 2.16 -17.15 -29.48
C MET A 1 3.14 -17.34 -28.33
N SER A 2 2.87 -16.75 -27.17
CA SER A 2 3.72 -16.95 -25.99
C SER A 2 3.58 -18.37 -25.46
N GLN A 3 4.69 -18.92 -24.95
CA GLN A 3 4.72 -20.23 -24.32
C GLN A 3 3.84 -20.22 -23.07
N VAL A 4 2.92 -21.18 -22.96
CA VAL A 4 2.12 -21.42 -21.75
C VAL A 4 3.00 -22.12 -20.73
N LEU A 5 3.22 -21.47 -19.59
CA LEU A 5 4.05 -21.95 -18.49
C LEU A 5 3.21 -22.68 -17.43
N TYR A 6 1.96 -22.25 -17.27
CA TYR A 6 0.93 -22.92 -16.48
C TYR A 6 -0.43 -22.67 -17.13
N GLY A 7 -1.29 -23.69 -17.21
CA GLY A 7 -2.62 -23.53 -17.79
C GLY A 7 -3.62 -24.52 -17.24
N GLU A 8 -4.81 -24.03 -16.90
CA GLU A 8 -5.93 -24.86 -16.45
C GLU A 8 -6.89 -25.14 -17.60
N ARG A 9 -7.39 -26.39 -17.68
CA ARG A 9 -8.38 -26.79 -18.67
C ARG A 9 -9.74 -26.98 -18.02
N SER A 10 -10.78 -26.39 -18.60
CA SER A 10 -12.17 -26.59 -18.17
C SER A 10 -13.06 -26.87 -19.38
N ARG A 11 -14.02 -27.78 -19.22
CA ARG A 11 -15.11 -27.98 -20.19
C ARG A 11 -16.25 -26.96 -20.01
N ASN A 12 -16.29 -26.28 -18.86
CA ASN A 12 -17.24 -25.20 -18.60
C ASN A 12 -16.68 -23.87 -19.16
N PRO A 13 -17.35 -23.22 -20.14
CA PRO A 13 -16.90 -21.97 -20.74
C PRO A 13 -16.91 -20.78 -19.78
N PHE A 14 -17.65 -20.87 -18.66
CA PHE A 14 -17.72 -19.83 -17.63
C PHE A 14 -16.73 -20.06 -16.48
N ALA A 15 -15.95 -21.14 -16.51
CA ALA A 15 -14.95 -21.39 -15.48
C ALA A 15 -13.87 -20.30 -15.52
N ARG A 16 -13.62 -19.69 -14.36
CA ARG A 16 -12.50 -18.76 -14.18
C ARG A 16 -11.19 -19.53 -14.08
N THR A 17 -10.66 -19.97 -15.23
CA THR A 17 -9.37 -20.66 -15.30
C THR A 17 -8.21 -19.68 -15.16
N VAL A 18 -7.10 -20.18 -14.62
CA VAL A 18 -5.83 -19.46 -14.56
C VAL A 18 -4.88 -19.97 -15.65
N GLU A 19 -4.21 -19.04 -16.29
CA GLU A 19 -3.15 -19.30 -17.27
C GLU A 19 -2.01 -18.31 -17.07
N LEU A 20 -0.78 -18.82 -17.04
CA LEU A 20 0.45 -18.05 -16.97
C LEU A 20 1.23 -18.26 -18.27
N THR A 21 1.60 -17.16 -18.91
CA THR A 21 2.47 -17.15 -20.09
C THR A 21 3.69 -16.26 -19.84
N GLY A 22 4.61 -16.22 -20.79
CA GLY A 22 5.71 -15.25 -20.78
C GLY A 22 5.26 -13.78 -20.91
N ASP A 23 4.01 -13.51 -21.28
CA ASP A 23 3.50 -12.13 -21.45
C ASP A 23 2.67 -11.65 -20.25
N GLY A 24 2.09 -12.57 -19.48
CA GLY A 24 1.22 -12.18 -18.37
C GLY A 24 0.49 -13.33 -17.68
N LEU A 25 -0.29 -12.93 -16.67
CA LEU A 25 -1.18 -13.79 -15.91
C LEU A 25 -2.62 -13.53 -16.32
N ARG A 26 -3.27 -14.55 -16.90
CA ARG A 26 -4.68 -14.52 -17.26
C ARG A 26 -5.52 -15.24 -16.20
N ARG A 27 -6.59 -14.58 -15.75
CA ARG A 27 -7.60 -15.11 -14.82
C ARG A 27 -8.97 -14.84 -15.40
N GLY A 28 -9.67 -15.90 -15.83
CA GLY A 28 -10.93 -15.75 -16.55
C GLY A 28 -10.78 -14.88 -17.79
N GLY A 29 -11.54 -13.79 -17.88
CA GLY A 29 -11.51 -12.83 -19.00
C GLY A 29 -10.48 -11.70 -18.87
N ARG A 30 -9.70 -11.63 -17.79
CA ARG A 30 -8.73 -10.55 -17.55
C ARG A 30 -7.30 -11.06 -17.67
N THR A 31 -6.46 -10.33 -18.41
CA THR A 31 -5.01 -10.54 -18.48
C THR A 31 -4.30 -9.42 -17.74
N THR A 32 -3.36 -9.79 -16.89
CA THR A 32 -2.46 -8.88 -16.19
C THR A 32 -1.06 -8.99 -16.80
N PRO A 33 -0.51 -7.91 -17.35
CA PRO A 33 0.87 -7.91 -17.84
C PRO A 33 1.87 -8.23 -16.73
N LEU A 34 2.97 -8.91 -17.06
CA LEU A 34 4.04 -9.20 -16.09
C LEU A 34 4.61 -7.93 -15.44
N ALA A 35 4.67 -6.82 -16.17
CA ALA A 35 5.12 -5.52 -15.65
C ALA A 35 4.23 -4.95 -14.52
N GLU A 36 2.99 -5.44 -14.37
CA GLU A 36 2.13 -5.05 -13.26
C GLU A 36 2.31 -5.95 -12.02
N LEU A 37 3.03 -7.07 -12.15
CA LEU A 37 3.35 -7.99 -11.06
C LEU A 37 4.66 -7.59 -10.38
N ASN A 38 4.73 -7.73 -9.06
CA ASN A 38 5.98 -7.53 -8.32
C ASN A 38 6.86 -8.77 -8.42
N LEU A 39 7.40 -9.01 -9.62
CA LEU A 39 8.26 -10.16 -9.91
C LEU A 39 9.49 -10.18 -9.00
N GLY A 40 10.10 -9.02 -8.73
CA GLY A 40 11.27 -8.92 -7.85
C GLY A 40 11.00 -9.45 -6.44
N ALA A 41 9.88 -9.08 -5.83
CA ALA A 41 9.50 -9.56 -4.50
C ALA A 41 9.15 -11.06 -4.50
N MET A 42 8.43 -11.55 -5.51
CA MET A 42 8.07 -12.97 -5.61
C MET A 42 9.29 -13.86 -5.91
N ALA A 43 10.20 -13.41 -6.78
CA ALA A 43 11.44 -14.10 -7.10
C ALA A 43 12.35 -14.21 -5.87
N GLU A 44 12.47 -13.15 -5.09
CA GLU A 44 13.28 -13.14 -3.87
C GLU A 44 12.77 -14.14 -2.83
N ALA A 45 11.46 -14.15 -2.57
CA ALA A 45 10.85 -15.14 -1.67
C ALA A 45 11.02 -16.57 -2.20
N PHE A 46 10.80 -16.76 -3.51
CA PHE A 46 10.92 -18.07 -4.16
C PHE A 46 12.34 -18.65 -4.03
N LEU A 47 13.38 -17.85 -4.24
CA LEU A 47 14.77 -18.28 -4.09
C LEU A 47 15.13 -18.64 -2.63
N ARG A 48 14.38 -18.16 -1.65
CA ARG A 48 14.51 -18.57 -0.23
C ARG A 48 13.67 -19.80 0.14
N GLY A 49 13.05 -20.46 -0.84
CA GLY A 49 12.16 -21.61 -0.60
C GLY A 49 10.81 -21.20 0.02
N ARG A 50 10.39 -19.95 -0.19
CA ARG A 50 9.16 -19.37 0.38
C ARG A 50 8.26 -18.82 -0.72
N TRP A 51 7.00 -18.59 -0.40
CA TRP A 51 6.05 -17.86 -1.23
C TRP A 51 5.45 -16.69 -0.47
N LEU A 52 5.47 -15.52 -1.12
CA LEU A 52 5.00 -14.26 -0.59
C LEU A 52 3.46 -14.20 -0.58
N GLY A 53 2.90 -13.83 0.57
CA GLY A 53 1.48 -13.54 0.77
C GLY A 53 1.21 -12.08 1.15
N GLY A 54 -0.01 -11.83 1.62
CA GLY A 54 -0.44 -10.51 2.07
C GLY A 54 0.44 -9.94 3.19
N GLY A 55 0.77 -8.65 3.12
CA GLY A 55 1.50 -7.94 4.18
C GLY A 55 2.94 -8.39 4.40
N GLY A 56 3.54 -9.10 3.43
CA GLY A 56 4.88 -9.66 3.57
C GLY A 56 4.93 -10.97 4.35
N THR A 57 3.78 -11.60 4.62
CA THR A 57 3.74 -12.95 5.18
C THR A 57 4.31 -13.96 4.19
N GLU A 58 4.85 -15.06 4.68
CA GLU A 58 5.52 -16.06 3.83
C GLU A 58 5.21 -17.48 4.27
N ARG A 59 5.00 -18.35 3.28
CA ARG A 59 4.77 -19.78 3.48
C ARG A 59 5.89 -20.59 2.79
N PRO A 60 6.46 -21.63 3.42
CA PRO A 60 7.37 -22.55 2.73
C PRO A 60 6.74 -23.12 1.46
N LEU A 61 7.52 -23.25 0.38
CA LEU A 61 7.02 -23.80 -0.89
C LEU A 61 6.51 -25.24 -0.74
N GLU A 62 7.08 -26.01 0.18
CA GLU A 62 6.69 -27.40 0.46
C GLU A 62 5.31 -27.49 1.14
N ARG A 63 4.85 -26.40 1.76
CA ARG A 63 3.53 -26.30 2.41
C ARG A 63 2.44 -25.77 1.48
N LEU A 64 2.77 -25.47 0.22
CA LEU A 64 1.76 -25.09 -0.76
C LEU A 64 0.91 -26.29 -1.17
N PRO A 65 -0.40 -26.10 -1.41
CA PRO A 65 -1.29 -27.18 -1.82
C PRO A 65 -0.83 -27.74 -3.17
N GLN A 66 -0.65 -29.07 -3.24
CA GLN A 66 -0.32 -29.74 -4.50
C GLN A 66 -1.50 -29.69 -5.48
N ASP A 67 -2.71 -29.85 -4.93
CA ASP A 67 -3.97 -29.78 -5.65
C ASP A 67 -4.55 -28.36 -5.64
N ALA A 68 -5.89 -28.27 -5.76
CA ALA A 68 -6.58 -27.00 -5.77
C ALA A 68 -6.35 -26.23 -4.47
N GLY A 69 -6.03 -24.95 -4.60
CA GLY A 69 -5.78 -24.10 -3.45
C GLY A 69 -5.52 -22.65 -3.83
N THR A 70 -5.13 -21.86 -2.84
CA THR A 70 -4.92 -20.43 -2.96
C THR A 70 -3.44 -20.11 -3.02
N VAL A 71 -3.02 -19.35 -4.02
CA VAL A 71 -1.66 -18.80 -4.13
C VAL A 71 -1.76 -17.28 -4.28
N PRO A 72 -1.30 -16.48 -3.30
CA PRO A 72 -1.29 -15.04 -3.41
C PRO A 72 -0.40 -14.55 -4.55
N VAL A 73 -0.85 -13.52 -5.26
CA VAL A 73 -0.07 -12.84 -6.29
C VAL A 73 0.02 -11.37 -5.91
N THR A 74 1.24 -10.83 -5.95
CA THR A 74 1.52 -9.45 -5.53
C THR A 74 1.80 -8.57 -6.74
N ARG A 75 1.15 -7.41 -6.82
CA ARG A 75 1.35 -6.39 -7.85
C ARG A 75 2.48 -5.44 -7.50
N VAL A 76 3.01 -4.72 -8.48
CA VAL A 76 4.04 -3.67 -8.26
C VAL A 76 3.56 -2.53 -7.34
N THR A 77 2.24 -2.42 -7.11
CA THR A 77 1.63 -1.52 -6.12
C THR A 77 1.86 -1.96 -4.67
N GLY A 78 2.30 -3.20 -4.46
CA GLY A 78 2.34 -3.89 -3.18
C GLY A 78 1.00 -4.53 -2.81
N THR A 79 -0.03 -4.40 -3.65
CA THR A 79 -1.31 -5.09 -3.43
C THR A 79 -1.11 -6.59 -3.62
N SER A 80 -1.51 -7.40 -2.65
CA SER A 80 -1.54 -8.86 -2.79
C SER A 80 -2.98 -9.36 -2.89
N THR A 81 -3.25 -10.32 -3.76
CA THR A 81 -4.58 -10.91 -3.92
C THR A 81 -4.48 -12.44 -3.99
N PRO A 82 -5.31 -13.18 -3.23
CA PRO A 82 -5.38 -14.62 -3.34
C PRO A 82 -5.87 -15.06 -4.73
N LEU A 83 -5.14 -15.96 -5.37
CA LEU A 83 -5.55 -16.59 -6.62
C LEU A 83 -5.93 -18.05 -6.37
N LYS A 84 -7.20 -18.40 -6.60
CA LYS A 84 -7.64 -19.81 -6.62
C LYS A 84 -7.08 -20.48 -7.87
N VAL A 85 -6.26 -21.51 -7.69
CA VAL A 85 -5.63 -22.31 -8.75
C VAL A 85 -5.89 -23.79 -8.51
N ARG A 86 -5.90 -24.59 -9.56
CA ARG A 86 -6.14 -26.04 -9.48
C ARG A 86 -4.93 -26.85 -9.04
N ARG A 87 -3.72 -26.30 -9.20
CA ARG A 87 -2.45 -26.93 -8.82
C ARG A 87 -1.53 -25.87 -8.22
N GLY A 88 -1.67 -25.64 -6.91
CA GLY A 88 -1.04 -24.54 -6.20
C GLY A 88 0.49 -24.54 -6.29
N ALA A 89 1.11 -25.66 -5.93
CA ALA A 89 2.56 -25.81 -5.95
C ALA A 89 3.15 -25.70 -7.36
N GLU A 90 2.48 -26.23 -8.39
CA GLU A 90 2.90 -26.10 -9.79
C GLU A 90 2.84 -24.65 -10.26
N PHE A 91 1.74 -23.96 -9.97
CA PHE A 91 1.57 -22.55 -10.33
C PHE A 91 2.63 -21.66 -9.67
N ALA A 92 2.83 -21.80 -8.36
CA ALA A 92 3.82 -21.02 -7.61
C ALA A 92 5.24 -21.26 -8.13
N ARG A 93 5.59 -22.52 -8.45
CA ARG A 93 6.89 -22.84 -9.05
C ARG A 93 7.06 -22.20 -10.43
N ALA A 94 6.07 -22.33 -11.31
CA ALA A 94 6.12 -21.75 -12.66
C ALA A 94 6.26 -20.22 -12.62
N LEU A 95 5.49 -19.54 -11.74
CA LEU A 95 5.58 -18.10 -11.58
C LEU A 95 6.89 -17.65 -10.91
N GLY A 96 7.39 -18.38 -9.92
CA GLY A 96 8.67 -18.11 -9.27
C GLY A 96 9.85 -18.23 -10.24
N GLU A 97 9.91 -19.29 -11.03
CA GLU A 97 10.93 -19.47 -12.07
C GLU A 97 10.86 -18.40 -13.14
N LEU A 98 9.65 -18.03 -13.58
CA LEU A 98 9.45 -16.92 -14.50
C LEU A 98 9.95 -15.61 -13.90
N ALA A 99 9.57 -15.30 -12.67
CA ALA A 99 9.96 -14.08 -11.98
C ALA A 99 11.49 -13.96 -11.86
N VAL A 100 12.18 -15.05 -11.52
CA VAL A 100 13.66 -15.08 -11.49
C VAL A 100 14.25 -14.79 -12.87
N ARG A 101 13.73 -15.39 -13.95
CA ARG A 101 14.20 -15.14 -15.32
C ARG A 101 13.99 -13.68 -15.74
N GLU A 102 12.79 -13.15 -15.55
CA GLU A 102 12.44 -11.77 -15.93
C GLU A 102 13.20 -10.72 -15.11
N CYS A 103 13.58 -11.04 -13.87
CA CYS A 103 14.47 -10.18 -13.09
C CYS A 103 15.94 -10.22 -13.53
N GLY A 104 16.33 -11.08 -14.49
CA GLY A 104 17.72 -11.22 -14.95
C GLY A 104 18.51 -12.31 -14.21
N GLY A 105 17.83 -13.24 -13.54
CA GLY A 105 18.42 -14.38 -12.83
C GLY A 105 18.72 -14.12 -11.34
N PRO A 106 19.22 -15.15 -10.62
CA PRO A 106 19.38 -15.10 -9.17
C PRO A 106 20.27 -13.96 -8.65
N VAL A 107 21.34 -13.62 -9.38
CA VAL A 107 22.27 -12.54 -9.00
C VAL A 107 21.59 -11.16 -9.04
N ALA A 108 20.74 -10.92 -10.04
CA ALA A 108 19.99 -9.68 -10.13
C ALA A 108 18.94 -9.58 -9.01
N VAL A 109 18.27 -10.69 -8.67
CA VAL A 109 17.35 -10.76 -7.53
C VAL A 109 18.07 -10.52 -6.20
N ALA A 110 19.27 -11.08 -6.03
CA ALA A 110 20.10 -10.80 -4.85
C ALA A 110 20.46 -9.31 -4.73
N THR A 111 20.82 -8.65 -5.84
CA THR A 111 21.07 -7.20 -5.86
C THR A 111 19.83 -6.40 -5.45
N LEU A 112 18.64 -6.79 -5.89
CA LEU A 112 17.38 -6.18 -5.44
C LEU A 112 17.19 -6.37 -3.93
N ALA A 113 17.46 -7.58 -3.41
CA ALA A 113 17.35 -7.89 -1.98
C ALA A 113 18.36 -7.08 -1.13
N GLU A 114 19.61 -6.93 -1.58
CA GLU A 114 20.61 -6.08 -0.93
C GLU A 114 20.13 -4.62 -0.86
N ARG A 115 19.62 -4.09 -1.97
CA ARG A 115 19.06 -2.74 -2.02
C ARG A 115 17.90 -2.57 -1.04
N ALA A 116 16.96 -3.53 -1.01
CA ALA A 116 15.84 -3.50 -0.08
C ALA A 116 16.28 -3.51 1.39
N ARG A 117 17.33 -4.27 1.72
CA ARG A 117 17.94 -4.29 3.04
C ARG A 117 18.64 -2.98 3.40
N ALA A 118 19.38 -2.39 2.47
CA ALA A 118 20.01 -1.08 2.66
C ALA A 118 18.98 0.04 2.85
N GLU A 119 17.84 -0.02 2.15
CA GLU A 119 16.71 0.90 2.31
C GLU A 119 15.91 0.63 3.59
N ASP A 120 16.04 -0.56 4.20
CA ASP A 120 15.17 -1.11 5.25
C ASP A 120 13.68 -1.09 4.83
N VAL A 121 13.42 -1.35 3.56
CA VAL A 121 12.07 -1.42 2.97
C VAL A 121 11.94 -2.76 2.25
N PRO A 122 11.01 -3.65 2.64
CA PRO A 122 10.79 -4.92 1.95
C PRO A 122 10.45 -4.74 0.48
N LEU A 123 10.93 -5.61 -0.42
CA LEU A 123 10.70 -5.51 -1.88
C LEU A 123 9.23 -5.47 -2.28
N TRP A 124 8.35 -6.09 -1.49
CA TRP A 124 6.93 -6.14 -1.77
C TRP A 124 6.23 -4.78 -1.60
N ILE A 125 6.82 -3.82 -0.87
CA ILE A 125 6.27 -2.47 -0.71
C ILE A 125 6.70 -1.60 -1.90
N ALA A 126 5.74 -0.96 -2.58
CA ALA A 126 6.03 -0.10 -3.72
C ALA A 126 6.84 1.15 -3.34
N ARG A 127 7.90 1.45 -4.12
CA ARG A 127 8.60 2.75 -4.06
C ARG A 127 7.99 3.71 -5.07
N ARG A 128 7.71 4.93 -4.63
CA ARG A 128 7.35 6.06 -5.48
C ARG A 128 8.47 7.10 -5.39
N TYR A 129 8.78 7.76 -6.50
CA TYR A 129 9.82 8.78 -6.54
C TYR A 129 9.20 10.14 -6.86
N ALA A 130 9.65 11.17 -6.15
CA ALA A 130 9.29 12.55 -6.38
C ALA A 130 10.55 13.42 -6.46
N PRO A 131 10.51 14.57 -7.15
CA PRO A 131 11.64 15.48 -7.17
C PRO A 131 11.86 16.13 -5.80
N GLY A 132 13.13 16.27 -5.41
CA GLY A 132 13.58 17.03 -4.26
C GLY A 132 14.76 17.94 -4.62
N PRO A 133 15.08 18.93 -3.77
CA PRO A 133 16.14 19.91 -4.03
C PRO A 133 17.54 19.28 -4.17
N ALA A 134 17.78 18.14 -3.53
CA ALA A 134 19.04 17.40 -3.58
C ALA A 134 19.00 16.15 -4.48
N GLY A 135 17.90 15.95 -5.23
CA GLY A 135 17.66 14.77 -6.04
C GLY A 135 16.35 14.05 -5.68
N PRO A 136 16.09 12.87 -6.28
CA PRO A 136 14.84 12.14 -6.08
C PRO A 136 14.62 11.72 -4.63
N VAL A 137 13.42 11.98 -4.11
CA VAL A 137 12.92 11.50 -2.82
C VAL A 137 12.09 10.25 -3.07
N ALA A 138 12.47 9.14 -2.44
CA ALA A 138 11.73 7.89 -2.47
C ALA A 138 10.73 7.83 -1.32
N VAL A 139 9.53 7.35 -1.61
CA VAL A 139 8.41 7.21 -0.68
C VAL A 139 7.83 5.80 -0.82
N ALA A 140 7.88 5.03 0.26
CA ALA A 140 7.22 3.74 0.37
C ALA A 140 6.13 3.81 1.43
N VAL A 141 4.95 3.29 1.10
CA VAL A 141 3.77 3.34 1.97
C VAL A 141 3.10 1.98 1.99
N ASP A 142 2.79 1.50 3.18
CA ASP A 142 1.82 0.45 3.39
C ASP A 142 0.78 0.93 4.41
N ARG A 143 -0.45 1.14 3.93
CA ARG A 143 -1.52 1.71 4.77
C ARG A 143 -2.15 0.70 5.73
N HIS A 144 -1.98 -0.59 5.45
CA HIS A 144 -2.51 -1.64 6.30
C HIS A 144 -1.55 -1.96 7.46
N LEU A 145 -0.23 -1.79 7.27
CA LEU A 145 0.78 -1.78 8.32
C LEU A 145 0.91 -0.43 9.04
N VAL A 146 0.23 0.62 8.56
CA VAL A 146 0.42 2.01 9.03
C VAL A 146 1.91 2.37 8.99
N ARG A 147 2.49 2.18 7.81
CA ARG A 147 3.93 2.28 7.56
C ARG A 147 4.18 3.29 6.45
N VAL A 148 5.06 4.25 6.72
CA VAL A 148 5.61 5.17 5.72
C VAL A 148 7.11 5.23 5.89
N ASP A 149 7.84 5.12 4.79
CA ASP A 149 9.28 5.28 4.71
C ASP A 149 9.60 6.31 3.64
N VAL A 150 10.34 7.35 4.01
CA VAL A 150 10.79 8.38 3.07
C VAL A 150 12.28 8.59 3.22
N TRP A 151 13.00 8.58 2.11
CA TRP A 151 14.44 8.80 2.09
C TRP A 151 14.85 9.50 0.80
N GLY A 152 16.01 10.16 0.84
CA GLY A 152 16.58 10.86 -0.31
C GLY A 152 18.05 11.20 -0.06
N PRO A 153 18.75 11.73 -1.07
CA PRO A 153 20.15 12.11 -0.94
C PRO A 153 20.36 13.11 0.20
N HIS A 154 21.45 12.93 0.96
CA HIS A 154 21.92 13.87 1.98
C HIS A 154 20.95 14.15 3.15
N ALA A 155 19.94 13.32 3.36
CA ALA A 155 19.04 13.40 4.51
C ALA A 155 18.86 12.03 5.18
N PRO A 156 18.72 11.99 6.51
CA PRO A 156 18.30 10.76 7.20
C PRO A 156 16.88 10.38 6.77
N ALA A 157 16.59 9.07 6.77
CA ALA A 157 15.25 8.58 6.44
C ALA A 157 14.23 9.00 7.50
N VAL A 158 13.04 9.42 7.07
CA VAL A 158 11.90 9.69 7.96
C VAL A 158 10.94 8.52 7.88
N ARG A 159 10.59 7.94 9.03
CA ARG A 159 9.80 6.71 9.11
C ARG A 159 8.64 6.89 10.07
N LEU A 160 7.44 6.54 9.61
CA LEU A 160 6.25 6.42 10.45
C LEU A 160 5.89 4.94 10.59
N ARG A 161 5.54 4.52 11.80
CA ARG A 161 5.07 3.17 12.15
C ARG A 161 3.90 3.25 13.14
N ALA A 162 3.13 2.17 13.23
CA ALA A 162 2.21 1.93 14.36
C ALA A 162 2.49 0.57 15.03
N PRO A 163 3.57 0.44 15.82
CA PRO A 163 4.02 -0.85 16.36
C PRO A 163 2.96 -1.57 17.24
N HIS A 164 2.04 -0.80 17.82
CA HIS A 164 0.96 -1.29 18.67
C HIS A 164 -0.44 -1.13 18.03
N GLY A 165 -0.49 -0.89 16.72
CA GLY A 165 -1.71 -0.50 16.02
C GLY A 165 -2.00 1.00 16.13
N TYR A 166 -2.96 1.47 15.33
CA TYR A 166 -3.37 2.87 15.25
C TYR A 166 -4.86 2.98 15.55
N LEU A 167 -5.23 3.64 16.63
CA LEU A 167 -6.64 3.70 17.06
C LEU A 167 -7.39 4.90 16.46
N GLY A 168 -6.68 5.97 16.08
CA GLY A 168 -7.27 7.13 15.38
C GLY A 168 -8.39 7.85 16.15
N ASP A 169 -8.42 7.74 17.48
CA ASP A 169 -9.44 8.35 18.33
C ASP A 169 -9.43 9.89 18.19
N ALA A 170 -10.60 10.51 18.20
CA ALA A 170 -10.76 11.96 18.15
C ALA A 170 -10.07 12.66 19.35
N SER A 171 -10.01 12.01 20.51
CA SER A 171 -9.33 12.56 21.70
C SER A 171 -7.80 12.47 21.62
N SER A 172 -7.28 11.49 20.87
CA SER A 172 -5.84 11.30 20.64
C SER A 172 -5.57 10.85 19.21
N PRO A 173 -5.64 11.77 18.22
CA PRO A 173 -5.60 11.42 16.80
C PRO A 173 -4.26 10.83 16.35
N GLY A 174 -3.19 10.95 17.15
CA GLY A 174 -1.88 10.37 16.91
C GLY A 174 -1.59 9.10 17.71
N ALA A 175 -2.53 8.61 18.53
CA ALA A 175 -2.29 7.48 19.42
C ALA A 175 -1.82 6.23 18.66
N GLY A 176 -0.68 5.70 19.09
CA GLY A 176 -0.05 4.51 18.51
C GLY A 176 0.92 4.78 17.37
N LEU A 177 0.98 6.02 16.85
CA LEU A 177 1.93 6.41 15.81
C LEU A 177 3.30 6.75 16.42
N VAL A 178 4.35 6.25 15.77
CA VAL A 178 5.74 6.50 16.11
C VAL A 178 6.44 7.04 14.87
N LEU A 179 7.04 8.23 14.99
CA LEU A 179 7.83 8.84 13.93
C LEU A 179 9.30 8.86 14.32
N THR A 180 10.18 8.42 13.43
CA THR A 180 11.63 8.54 13.58
C THR A 180 12.25 9.31 12.41
N VAL A 181 13.37 9.96 12.70
CA VAL A 181 14.22 10.62 11.71
C VAL A 181 15.64 10.10 11.91
N GLY A 182 16.09 9.26 10.98
CA GLY A 182 17.24 8.39 11.20
C GLY A 182 16.95 7.43 12.35
N ASP A 183 17.79 7.47 13.37
CA ASP A 183 17.70 6.71 14.62
C ASP A 183 16.97 7.46 15.74
N GLN A 184 16.59 8.73 15.54
CA GLN A 184 15.98 9.55 16.57
C GLN A 184 14.46 9.48 16.55
N TYR A 185 13.84 9.28 17.72
CA TYR A 185 12.40 9.42 17.89
C TYR A 185 11.99 10.90 17.89
N ALA A 186 11.03 11.24 17.05
CA ALA A 186 10.41 12.55 17.08
C ALA A 186 9.14 12.51 17.92
N ARG A 187 8.91 13.56 18.71
CA ARG A 187 7.62 13.76 19.37
C ARG A 187 6.60 14.18 18.31
N LEU A 188 5.57 13.37 18.14
CA LEU A 188 4.48 13.59 17.19
C LEU A 188 3.19 13.98 17.93
N SER A 189 2.55 15.06 17.52
CA SER A 189 1.31 15.57 18.10
C SER A 189 0.34 15.98 16.99
N LEU A 190 -0.85 15.40 17.00
CA LEU A 190 -1.91 15.72 16.04
C LEU A 190 -3.02 16.48 16.78
N ARG A 191 -3.30 17.70 16.34
CA ARG A 191 -4.36 18.54 16.91
C ARG A 191 -5.52 18.64 15.92
N ARG A 192 -6.63 17.96 16.25
CA ARG A 192 -7.89 18.04 15.50
C ARG A 192 -8.93 18.77 16.34
N THR A 193 -9.34 19.96 15.88
CA THR A 193 -10.36 20.78 16.53
C THR A 193 -11.50 21.11 15.55
N LEU A 194 -12.64 21.61 16.05
CA LEU A 194 -13.75 22.03 15.17
C LEU A 194 -13.32 23.16 14.21
N ARG A 195 -12.54 24.12 14.70
CA ARG A 195 -12.01 25.22 13.89
C ARG A 195 -10.85 24.73 13.02
N LYS A 196 -11.12 24.48 11.73
CA LYS A 196 -10.14 23.98 10.73
C LYS A 196 -8.81 24.74 10.72
N SER A 197 -8.83 26.06 10.90
CA SER A 197 -7.61 26.88 10.92
C SER A 197 -6.71 26.68 12.15
N LYS A 198 -7.21 26.02 13.21
CA LYS A 198 -6.45 25.67 14.42
C LYS A 198 -5.99 24.21 14.42
N ARG A 199 -6.25 23.45 13.36
CA ARG A 199 -5.76 22.07 13.22
C ARG A 199 -4.29 22.09 12.83
N SER A 200 -3.51 21.18 13.42
CA SER A 200 -2.08 21.08 13.12
C SER A 200 -1.56 19.66 13.30
N VAL A 201 -0.42 19.38 12.68
CA VAL A 201 0.45 18.27 13.04
C VAL A 201 1.78 18.88 13.45
N GLU A 202 2.29 18.51 14.62
CA GLU A 202 3.55 19.00 15.17
C GLU A 202 4.51 17.82 15.30
N ILE A 203 5.73 18.01 14.79
CA ILE A 203 6.82 17.03 14.81
C ILE A 203 8.02 17.73 15.42
N GLN A 204 8.47 17.25 16.56
CA GLN A 204 9.57 17.87 17.31
C GLN A 204 10.74 16.89 17.42
N LEU A 205 11.91 17.36 17.01
CA LEU A 205 13.22 16.78 17.29
C LEU A 205 14.00 17.75 18.19
N PRO A 206 15.09 17.30 18.84
CA PRO A 206 16.01 18.21 19.51
C PRO A 206 16.47 19.34 18.57
N GLY A 207 16.12 20.57 18.89
CA GLY A 207 16.54 21.78 18.15
C GLY A 207 15.83 22.04 16.82
N ARG A 208 14.79 21.27 16.44
CA ARG A 208 13.98 21.52 15.23
C ARG A 208 12.52 21.14 15.44
N GLU A 209 11.62 22.01 15.00
CA GLU A 209 10.19 21.74 15.01
C GLU A 209 9.58 21.94 13.62
N TRP A 210 8.85 20.93 13.14
CA TRP A 210 7.99 21.07 11.97
C TRP A 210 6.53 21.15 12.38
N THR A 211 5.79 22.06 11.76
CA THR A 211 4.34 22.19 11.94
C THR A 211 3.65 22.14 10.58
N LEU A 212 2.69 21.22 10.42
CA LEU A 212 1.75 21.25 9.30
C LEU A 212 0.55 22.13 9.67
N ARG A 213 0.26 23.13 8.84
CA ARG A 213 -0.92 23.99 8.98
C ARG A 213 -1.71 24.12 7.70
N ARG A 214 -3.03 24.20 7.84
CA ARG A 214 -3.93 24.43 6.71
C ARG A 214 -3.58 25.72 5.98
N ALA A 215 -3.45 25.65 4.66
CA ALA A 215 -3.37 26.82 3.78
C ALA A 215 -4.76 27.11 3.20
N ASP A 216 -5.38 26.12 2.56
CA ASP A 216 -6.73 26.19 2.03
C ASP A 216 -7.46 24.84 2.20
N ALA A 217 -8.54 24.59 1.44
CA ALA A 217 -9.32 23.37 1.55
C ALA A 217 -8.57 22.10 1.11
N THR A 218 -7.61 22.23 0.20
CA THR A 218 -6.89 21.11 -0.44
C THR A 218 -5.38 21.13 -0.20
N SER A 219 -4.85 22.18 0.41
CA SER A 219 -3.41 22.36 0.62
C SER A 219 -3.03 22.77 2.05
N SER A 220 -1.77 22.54 2.41
CA SER A 220 -1.21 22.85 3.72
C SER A 220 0.25 23.27 3.63
N TRP A 221 0.63 24.24 4.46
CA TRP A 221 2.00 24.64 4.64
C TRP A 221 2.68 23.73 5.64
N LEU A 222 3.83 23.18 5.25
CA LEU A 222 4.81 22.69 6.22
C LEU A 222 5.70 23.87 6.60
N LEU A 223 5.77 24.12 7.91
CA LEU A 223 6.65 25.14 8.48
C LEU A 223 7.75 24.44 9.29
N ARG A 224 8.97 24.99 9.27
CA ARG A 224 10.05 24.66 10.20
C ARG A 224 10.35 25.89 11.04
N ASP A 225 10.23 25.76 12.36
CA ASP A 225 10.46 26.84 13.32
C ASP A 225 9.68 28.15 12.96
N GLY A 226 8.49 27.98 12.39
CA GLY A 226 7.61 29.07 11.93
C GLY A 226 7.87 29.59 10.50
N GLY A 227 9.00 29.25 9.87
CA GLY A 227 9.30 29.57 8.47
C GLY A 227 8.69 28.55 7.51
N ARG A 228 8.20 28.97 6.34
CA ARG A 228 7.66 28.03 5.33
C ARG A 228 8.78 27.23 4.68
N VAL A 229 8.59 25.92 4.56
CA VAL A 229 9.56 25.03 3.90
C VAL A 229 8.96 24.25 2.73
N ALA A 230 7.65 24.01 2.73
CA ALA A 230 6.96 23.40 1.59
C ALA A 230 5.45 23.68 1.59
N LEU A 231 4.86 23.75 0.38
CA LEU A 231 3.41 23.65 0.17
C LEU A 231 3.05 22.22 -0.23
N LEU A 232 2.14 21.59 0.52
CA LEU A 232 1.67 20.23 0.29
C LEU A 232 0.23 20.29 -0.22
N ALA A 233 -0.07 19.64 -1.33
CA ALA A 233 -1.41 19.61 -1.91
C ALA A 233 -1.90 18.17 -2.14
N ARG A 234 -3.19 17.94 -1.87
CA ARG A 234 -3.82 16.65 -2.13
C ARG A 234 -3.69 16.26 -3.61
N PRO A 235 -3.51 14.97 -3.92
CA PRO A 235 -3.63 14.51 -5.29
C PRO A 235 -5.04 14.81 -5.83
N PRO A 236 -5.19 15.07 -7.14
CA PRO A 236 -6.51 15.25 -7.74
C PRO A 236 -7.33 13.96 -7.58
N ARG A 237 -8.66 14.10 -7.40
CA ARG A 237 -9.57 12.95 -7.24
C ARG A 237 -9.56 12.00 -8.43
N ARG A 238 -9.26 12.52 -9.62
CA ARG A 238 -9.11 11.76 -10.87
C ARG A 238 -7.77 12.16 -11.48
N PRO A 239 -6.68 11.50 -11.10
CA PRO A 239 -5.39 11.77 -11.73
C PRO A 239 -5.42 11.26 -13.17
N ASP A 240 -4.87 12.05 -14.08
CA ASP A 240 -4.56 11.58 -15.42
C ASP A 240 -3.30 10.70 -15.33
N LEU A 241 -3.49 9.39 -15.44
CA LEU A 241 -2.42 8.40 -15.30
C LEU A 241 -1.97 7.99 -16.69
N ALA A 242 -0.65 8.06 -16.94
CA ALA A 242 -0.08 7.52 -18.16
C ALA A 242 -0.46 6.03 -18.30
N PRO A 243 -0.79 5.55 -19.51
CA PRO A 243 -1.10 4.15 -19.75
C PRO A 243 -0.06 3.20 -19.13
N GLY A 244 -0.52 2.17 -18.43
CA GLY A 244 0.35 1.23 -17.71
C GLY A 244 0.81 1.70 -16.31
N THR A 245 0.46 2.91 -15.88
CA THR A 245 0.74 3.37 -14.51
C THR A 245 -0.28 2.81 -13.53
N VAL A 246 0.14 1.90 -12.67
CA VAL A 246 -0.71 1.29 -11.64
C VAL A 246 -0.55 1.92 -10.26
N LEU A 247 0.54 2.67 -10.04
CA LEU A 247 0.79 3.38 -8.78
C LEU A 247 -0.06 4.65 -8.71
N ALA A 248 -0.86 4.78 -7.66
CA ALA A 248 -1.52 6.04 -7.38
C ALA A 248 -0.46 7.12 -7.06
N PRO A 249 -0.68 8.37 -7.51
CA PRO A 249 0.32 9.43 -7.42
C PRO A 249 0.52 9.88 -5.98
N LEU A 250 1.73 10.35 -5.68
CA LEU A 250 2.02 11.03 -4.43
C LEU A 250 1.28 12.39 -4.37
N PRO A 251 0.99 12.92 -3.17
CA PRO A 251 0.60 14.32 -3.03
C PRO A 251 1.66 15.25 -3.63
N ALA A 252 1.22 16.36 -4.21
CA ALA A 252 2.13 17.34 -4.77
C ALA A 252 2.85 18.09 -3.64
N VAL A 253 4.16 18.24 -3.79
CA VAL A 253 5.03 18.95 -2.84
C VAL A 253 5.79 20.02 -3.61
N ARG A 254 5.61 21.28 -3.23
CA ARG A 254 6.41 22.41 -3.73
C ARG A 254 7.36 22.83 -2.63
N HIS A 255 8.64 22.54 -2.81
CA HIS A 255 9.71 22.90 -1.87
C HIS A 255 9.99 24.40 -1.91
N GLU A 256 10.13 25.01 -0.74
CA GLU A 256 10.59 26.40 -0.55
C GLU A 256 11.92 26.46 0.20
N SER A 257 12.31 25.37 0.88
CA SER A 257 13.62 25.17 1.49
C SER A 257 14.52 24.32 0.59
N PRO A 258 15.82 24.64 0.47
CA PRO A 258 16.79 23.77 -0.19
C PRO A 258 17.29 22.63 0.73
N ASP A 259 16.93 22.64 2.02
CA ASP A 259 17.37 21.62 2.99
C ASP A 259 16.82 20.23 2.60
N PRO A 260 17.69 19.23 2.36
CA PRO A 260 17.26 17.88 2.02
C PRO A 260 16.33 17.24 3.07
N LEU A 261 16.53 17.54 4.35
CA LEU A 261 15.69 16.99 5.43
C LEU A 261 14.29 17.59 5.39
N ASP A 262 14.14 18.88 5.06
CA ASP A 262 12.82 19.49 4.91
C ASP A 262 12.05 18.86 3.75
N ALA A 263 12.73 18.49 2.67
CA ALA A 263 12.12 17.80 1.54
C ALA A 263 11.65 16.39 1.90
N VAL A 264 12.48 15.60 2.57
CA VAL A 264 12.11 14.25 3.06
C VAL A 264 10.95 14.36 4.06
N MET A 265 11.01 15.32 4.99
CA MET A 265 9.93 15.59 5.95
C MET A 265 8.62 16.00 5.25
N ALA A 266 8.69 16.85 4.23
CA ALA A 266 7.54 17.27 3.44
C ALA A 266 6.82 16.09 2.78
N HIS A 267 7.57 15.18 2.15
CA HIS A 267 7.01 13.97 1.55
C HIS A 267 6.47 12.99 2.60
N ALA A 268 7.16 12.83 3.74
CA ALA A 268 6.70 11.98 4.83
C ALA A 268 5.38 12.50 5.43
N VAL A 269 5.29 13.80 5.70
CA VAL A 269 4.09 14.46 6.21
C VAL A 269 2.95 14.36 5.20
N ALA A 270 3.21 14.63 3.92
CA ALA A 270 2.20 14.56 2.88
C ALA A 270 1.62 13.15 2.71
N ALA A 271 2.47 12.11 2.77
CA ALA A 271 2.05 10.72 2.67
C ALA A 271 1.28 10.23 3.91
N SER A 272 1.59 10.80 5.09
CA SER A 272 1.11 10.28 6.38
C SER A 272 -0.12 10.99 6.94
N PHE A 273 -0.27 12.30 6.69
CA PHE A 273 -1.26 13.12 7.38
C PHE A 273 -2.20 13.83 6.43
N GLY A 274 -3.42 14.10 6.92
CA GLY A 274 -4.45 14.80 6.16
C GLY A 274 -3.97 16.20 5.78
N LEU A 275 -4.33 16.64 4.57
CA LEU A 275 -3.96 17.94 4.02
C LEU A 275 -5.20 18.83 3.87
N GLY A 276 -5.05 20.14 3.98
CA GLY A 276 -6.14 21.10 3.81
C GLY A 276 -7.18 20.96 4.92
N ASP A 277 -8.44 20.72 4.56
CA ASP A 277 -9.53 20.58 5.53
C ASP A 277 -9.41 19.36 6.47
N THR A 278 -8.56 18.39 6.14
CA THR A 278 -8.28 17.20 6.97
C THR A 278 -6.97 17.30 7.76
N THR A 279 -6.29 18.46 7.75
CA THR A 279 -5.12 18.72 8.60
C THR A 279 -5.38 18.32 10.06
N GLY A 280 -4.40 17.72 10.72
CA GLY A 280 -4.51 17.24 12.10
C GLY A 280 -5.09 15.82 12.25
N SER A 281 -5.19 15.07 11.15
CA SER A 281 -5.53 13.63 11.16
C SER A 281 -4.45 12.83 10.44
N ALA A 282 -4.34 11.53 10.73
CA ALA A 282 -3.50 10.62 9.95
C ALA A 282 -4.30 9.98 8.81
N ARG A 283 -3.66 9.71 7.67
CA ARG A 283 -4.23 9.11 6.44
C ARG A 283 -4.25 7.58 6.49
N PHE A 284 -4.56 7.04 7.66
CA PHE A 284 -4.63 5.60 7.90
C PHE A 284 -5.97 5.25 8.51
N ARG A 285 -6.45 4.06 8.20
CA ARG A 285 -7.62 3.52 8.86
C ARG A 285 -7.24 3.11 10.28
N ALA A 286 -8.09 3.44 11.25
CA ALA A 286 -7.96 2.93 12.60
C ALA A 286 -7.99 1.38 12.56
N ARG A 287 -6.95 0.75 13.09
CA ARG A 287 -6.83 -0.70 13.21
C ARG A 287 -6.11 -1.08 14.50
N PRO A 288 -6.65 -2.05 15.25
CA PRO A 288 -5.89 -2.69 16.31
C PRO A 288 -4.69 -3.44 15.72
N ARG A 289 -3.71 -3.77 16.55
CA ARG A 289 -2.59 -4.61 16.15
C ARG A 289 -3.13 -5.91 15.50
N PRO A 290 -2.65 -6.31 14.31
CA PRO A 290 -2.95 -7.63 13.78
C PRO A 290 -2.53 -8.68 14.82
N GLY A 291 -3.42 -9.63 15.13
CA GLY A 291 -3.03 -10.80 15.93
C GLY A 291 -1.88 -11.53 15.23
N ASP A 292 -1.07 -12.26 15.98
CA ASP A 292 0.15 -12.94 15.49
C ASP A 292 -0.14 -14.16 14.57
N ASP A 293 -1.37 -14.23 14.02
CA ASP A 293 -1.82 -15.31 13.16
C ASP A 293 -1.43 -15.01 11.70
N GLY A 294 -0.13 -15.13 11.45
CA GLY A 294 0.48 -14.89 10.13
C GLY A 294 -0.07 -15.81 9.03
N ASP A 295 -0.60 -16.99 9.39
CA ASP A 295 -1.20 -17.92 8.43
C ASP A 295 -2.58 -17.44 7.97
N ALA A 296 -3.41 -16.89 8.87
CA ALA A 296 -4.69 -16.30 8.52
C ALA A 296 -4.54 -15.08 7.60
N THR A 297 -3.42 -14.34 7.69
CA THR A 297 -3.18 -13.14 6.88
C THR A 297 -2.62 -13.46 5.49
N TRP A 298 -1.96 -14.61 5.30
CA TRP A 298 -1.32 -14.98 4.05
C TRP A 298 -2.29 -15.11 2.88
N GLU A 299 -3.51 -15.61 3.13
CA GLU A 299 -4.56 -15.81 2.11
C GLU A 299 -5.50 -14.61 1.96
N LEU A 300 -5.35 -13.56 2.77
CA LEU A 300 -6.22 -12.40 2.72
C LEU A 300 -5.76 -11.40 1.65
N PRO A 301 -6.70 -10.73 0.96
CA PRO A 301 -6.38 -9.57 0.15
C PRO A 301 -5.64 -8.50 0.98
N TRP A 302 -4.54 -8.00 0.43
CA TRP A 302 -3.73 -6.98 1.07
C TRP A 302 -3.64 -5.74 0.20
N PHE A 303 -4.43 -4.71 0.50
CA PHE A 303 -4.44 -3.48 -0.29
C PHE A 303 -3.52 -2.42 0.32
N SER A 304 -2.48 -2.03 -0.42
CA SER A 304 -1.43 -1.12 0.07
C SER A 304 -1.20 0.12 -0.81
N ASN A 305 -1.85 0.22 -1.98
CA ASN A 305 -1.74 1.40 -2.85
C ASN A 305 -2.25 2.69 -2.16
N LEU A 306 -1.87 3.88 -2.64
CA LEU A 306 -2.31 5.17 -2.08
C LEU A 306 -3.78 5.50 -2.38
N GLY A 307 -4.36 6.37 -1.55
CA GLY A 307 -5.78 6.74 -1.61
C GLY A 307 -5.97 7.93 -2.53
N ILE A 308 -7.11 7.99 -3.20
CA ILE A 308 -7.52 9.13 -4.05
C ILE A 308 -8.78 9.85 -3.51
N GLY A 309 -9.34 9.35 -2.39
CA GLY A 309 -10.60 9.82 -1.80
C GLY A 309 -10.45 11.08 -0.95
N GLY A 310 -11.55 11.84 -0.79
CA GLY A 310 -11.57 13.12 -0.07
C GLY A 310 -11.23 13.05 1.43
N GLU A 311 -11.34 11.86 2.04
CA GLU A 311 -10.93 11.61 3.42
C GLU A 311 -9.57 10.91 3.53
N ASP A 312 -9.03 10.37 2.44
CA ASP A 312 -7.76 9.62 2.41
C ASP A 312 -7.61 8.46 3.42
N ASN A 313 -8.69 8.11 4.13
CA ASN A 313 -8.75 7.06 5.15
C ASN A 313 -9.32 5.74 4.63
N ASP A 314 -9.76 5.70 3.37
CA ASP A 314 -10.20 4.46 2.73
C ASP A 314 -9.00 3.55 2.43
N SER A 315 -9.21 2.25 2.68
CA SER A 315 -8.29 1.11 2.74
C SER A 315 -7.42 0.83 1.50
N GLY A 316 -7.12 1.81 0.66
CA GLY A 316 -6.82 1.54 -0.75
C GLY A 316 -8.15 1.22 -1.41
N ALA A 317 -8.67 2.16 -2.20
CA ALA A 317 -9.65 1.75 -3.20
C ALA A 317 -9.02 0.61 -4.00
N ALA A 318 -9.76 -0.49 -4.15
CA ALA A 318 -9.40 -1.61 -4.99
C ALA A 318 -8.80 -1.05 -6.28
N ASP A 319 -7.54 -1.37 -6.53
CA ASP A 319 -6.72 -1.02 -7.71
C ASP A 319 -7.22 -1.73 -8.98
N GLY A 320 -8.55 -1.85 -9.09
CA GLY A 320 -9.31 -2.66 -10.01
C GLY A 320 -9.26 -4.15 -9.72
N TRP A 321 -8.53 -4.64 -8.70
CA TRP A 321 -8.38 -6.07 -8.41
C TRP A 321 -9.27 -6.62 -7.28
N GLY A 322 -9.87 -5.75 -6.45
CA GLY A 322 -10.69 -6.14 -5.30
C GLY A 322 -12.19 -6.12 -5.60
N GLY A 323 -12.86 -7.27 -5.45
CA GLY A 323 -14.32 -7.40 -5.52
C GLY A 323 -14.76 -8.59 -6.37
N ASP A 324 -14.37 -9.81 -6.01
CA ASP A 324 -15.18 -10.97 -6.33
C ASP A 324 -16.53 -10.84 -5.61
N GLY A 325 -17.55 -10.44 -6.37
CA GLY A 325 -18.94 -10.74 -6.01
C GLY A 325 -19.02 -12.20 -5.58
N GLY A 326 -19.60 -12.41 -4.41
CA GLY A 326 -19.58 -13.65 -3.65
C GLY A 326 -19.88 -14.87 -4.49
N ASP A 327 -19.18 -15.95 -4.17
CA ASP A 327 -19.68 -17.30 -4.41
C ASP A 327 -21.06 -17.37 -3.73
N GLY A 328 -22.12 -17.49 -4.54
CA GLY A 328 -23.49 -17.63 -4.07
C GLY A 328 -23.60 -18.86 -3.18
N GLY A 329 -23.72 -18.62 -1.88
CA GLY A 329 -24.19 -19.60 -0.91
C GLY A 329 -25.70 -19.54 -0.86
N ASP A 330 -26.34 -20.65 -1.20
CA ASP A 330 -27.76 -20.90 -0.95
C ASP A 330 -28.03 -20.78 0.56
N GLY A 331 -28.57 -19.64 0.96
CA GLY A 331 -29.07 -19.38 2.30
C GLY A 331 -30.56 -19.14 2.23
N GLY A 332 -31.34 -20.23 2.40
CA GLY A 332 -32.78 -20.14 2.58
C GLY A 332 -33.13 -19.28 3.79
N GLY A 333 -34.15 -18.46 3.63
CA GLY A 333 -34.73 -17.63 4.68
C GLY A 333 -36.07 -17.10 4.17
N GLY A 334 -37.11 -17.90 4.35
CA GLY A 334 -38.48 -17.43 4.30
C GLY A 334 -38.77 -16.51 5.48
N ASP A 335 -39.75 -15.64 5.27
CA ASP A 335 -40.78 -15.13 6.19
C ASP A 335 -41.12 -13.70 5.72
N GLY A 336 -42.28 -13.54 5.07
CA GLY A 336 -43.48 -12.98 5.70
C GLY A 336 -43.45 -11.45 5.56
N GLY A 337 -44.22 -10.82 4.67
CA GLY A 337 -45.67 -10.77 4.71
C GLY A 337 -46.10 -9.46 5.38
N GLY A 338 -46.89 -8.64 4.68
CA GLY A 338 -47.64 -7.54 5.32
C GLY A 338 -47.60 -6.22 4.56
N ASP A 339 -48.50 -6.11 3.58
CA ASP A 339 -48.98 -4.83 3.06
C ASP A 339 -49.60 -3.99 4.19
N GLY A 340 -49.23 -2.72 4.25
CA GLY A 340 -49.83 -1.73 5.15
C GLY A 340 -50.11 -0.44 4.41
N GLY A 341 -51.23 -0.41 3.67
CA GLY A 341 -51.84 0.81 3.15
C GLY A 341 -52.91 1.36 4.11
N GLY A 342 -53.19 2.67 3.99
CA GLY A 342 -54.24 3.42 4.69
C GLY A 342 -53.65 4.40 5.70
N GLY A 343 -53.88 5.71 5.69
CA GLY A 343 -55.02 6.48 5.18
C GLY A 343 -55.81 7.03 6.36
N GLY A 344 -55.95 8.36 6.45
CA GLY A 344 -56.99 9.01 7.28
C GLY A 344 -56.48 9.86 8.45
N ASP A 345 -56.73 11.17 8.32
CA ASP A 345 -56.80 12.27 9.30
C ASP A 345 -55.56 12.71 10.10
#